data_AF-A0A9E4CRS2-F1
#
_entry.id   AF-A0A9E4CRS2-F1
#
_cell.length_a   1.000
_cell.length_b   1.000
_cell.length_c   1.000
_cell.angle_alpha   90.00
_cell.angle_beta   90.00
_cell.angle_gamma   90.00
#
_symmetry.space_group_name_H-M   'P 1'
#
loop_
_entity.id
_entity.type
_entity.pdbx_description
1 polymer ?
#
loop_
_entity_poly.entity_id
_entity_poly.type
_entity_poly.pdbx_seq_one_letter_code
_entity_poly.pdbx_strand_id
1 'polypeptide(L)' 'VKANAYGHDVDRLAQEAVAAGARRLCVATLSEARQLRQNGIRASMLVMGPLDEPSIRRASDLQVSFAVLGTDMLESI' A
#
# COMPACT_ATOMS: atom_id res chain seq x y z
N VAL A 1 -2.16 8.25 0.69
CA VAL A 1 -1.21 8.73 1.72
C VAL A 1 0.26 8.44 1.35
N LYS A 2 0.62 8.41 0.06
CA LYS A 2 2.02 8.20 -0.38
C LYS A 2 2.97 9.29 0.12
N ALA A 3 4.28 9.01 0.12
CA ALA A 3 5.36 9.92 0.44
C ALA A 3 5.20 10.58 1.83
N ASN A 4 5.04 9.75 2.87
CA ASN A 4 4.71 10.21 4.23
C ASN A 4 3.47 11.13 4.24
N ALA A 5 2.40 10.74 3.54
CA ALA A 5 1.23 11.58 3.29
C ALA A 5 1.57 12.99 2.77
N TYR A 6 2.47 13.09 1.79
CA TYR A 6 2.98 14.36 1.24
C TYR A 6 3.65 15.26 2.30
N GLY A 7 4.22 14.67 3.35
CA GLY A 7 4.86 15.38 4.46
C GLY A 7 3.93 15.70 5.63
N HIS A 8 2.68 15.26 5.61
CA HIS A 8 1.66 15.57 6.63
C HIS A 8 1.55 14.54 7.77
N ASP A 9 2.61 13.77 8.04
CA ASP A 9 2.61 12.66 9.01
C ASP A 9 1.62 11.55 8.62
N VAL A 10 2.15 10.50 8.00
CA VAL A 10 1.35 9.42 7.43
C VAL A 10 0.58 8.61 8.47
N ASP A 11 1.13 8.43 9.66
CA ASP A 11 0.55 7.54 10.65
C ASP A 11 -0.73 8.16 11.22
N ARG A 12 -0.66 9.44 11.56
CA ARG A 12 -1.82 10.22 11.98
C ARG A 12 -2.83 10.37 10.85
N LEU A 13 -2.42 10.84 9.68
CA LEU A 13 -3.35 11.16 8.58
C LEU A 13 -4.05 9.91 8.04
N ALA A 14 -3.39 8.75 8.01
CA ALA A 14 -4.02 7.51 7.57
C ALA A 14 -5.15 7.07 8.52
N GLN A 15 -4.95 7.19 9.84
CA GLN A 15 -5.98 6.88 10.83
C GLN A 15 -7.16 7.85 10.72
N GLU A 16 -6.89 9.15 10.63
CA GLU A 16 -7.93 10.19 10.48
C GLU A 16 -8.73 9.99 9.19
N ALA A 17 -8.07 9.70 8.06
CA ALA A 17 -8.74 9.46 6.79
C ALA A 17 -9.69 8.25 6.86
N VAL A 18 -9.26 7.15 7.48
CA VAL A 18 -10.10 5.96 7.66
C VAL A 18 -11.27 6.25 8.61
N ALA A 19 -11.02 6.96 9.72
CA ALA A 19 -12.06 7.37 10.66
C ALA A 19 -13.10 8.30 10.01
N ALA A 20 -12.67 9.15 9.08
CA ALA A 20 -13.53 10.02 8.27
C ALA A 20 -14.30 9.27 7.15
N GLY A 21 -14.11 7.95 7.02
CA GLY A 21 -14.86 7.11 6.08
C GLY A 21 -14.12 6.70 4.81
N ALA A 22 -12.80 6.98 4.70
CA ALA A 22 -12.01 6.47 3.59
C ALA A 22 -11.98 4.93 3.61
N ARG A 23 -12.57 4.30 2.60
CA ARG A 23 -12.63 2.83 2.48
C ARG A 23 -11.33 2.20 2.00
N ARG A 24 -10.46 2.98 1.36
CA ARG A 24 -9.19 2.51 0.78
C ARG A 24 -8.13 3.60 0.90
N LEU A 25 -6.89 3.18 1.13
CA LEU A 25 -5.71 4.05 1.06
C LEU A 25 -4.82 3.64 -0.13
N CYS A 26 -4.15 4.63 -0.73
CA CYS A 26 -3.14 4.37 -1.75
C CYS A 26 -1.76 4.84 -1.27
N VAL A 27 -0.74 4.00 -1.48
CA VAL A 27 0.67 4.26 -1.17
C VAL A 27 1.53 4.04 -2.42
N ALA A 28 2.74 4.58 -2.44
CA ALA A 28 3.67 4.39 -3.55
C ALA A 28 4.43 3.06 -3.46
N THR A 29 4.80 2.61 -2.26
CA THR A 29 5.68 1.44 -2.10
C THR A 29 5.15 0.40 -1.11
N LEU A 30 5.68 -0.83 -1.18
CA LEU A 30 5.40 -1.85 -0.16
C LEU A 30 5.93 -1.48 1.23
N SER A 31 7.02 -0.72 1.31
CA SER A 31 7.56 -0.27 2.59
C SER A 31 6.57 0.65 3.32
N GLU A 32 5.93 1.55 2.59
CA GLU A 32 4.85 2.39 3.13
C GLU A 32 3.63 1.56 3.55
N ALA A 33 3.23 0.58 2.72
CA ALA A 33 2.14 -0.34 3.09
C ALA A 33 2.46 -1.11 4.38
N ARG A 34 3.69 -1.63 4.51
CA ARG A 34 4.17 -2.34 5.69
C ARG A 34 4.13 -1.47 6.93
N GLN A 35 4.59 -0.22 6.85
CA GLN A 35 4.53 0.74 7.95
C GLN A 35 3.08 0.91 8.44
N LEU A 36 2.14 1.16 7.53
CA LEU A 36 0.73 1.33 7.89
C LEU A 36 0.13 0.07 8.52
N ARG A 37 0.49 -1.13 8.02
CA ARG A 37 0.07 -2.40 8.64
C ARG A 37 0.61 -2.55 10.06
N GLN A 38 1.89 -2.21 10.29
CA GLN A 38 2.52 -2.25 11.62
C GLN A 38 1.84 -1.27 12.58
N ASN A 39 1.37 -0.13 12.07
CA ASN A 39 0.63 0.88 12.84
C ASN A 39 -0.88 0.61 12.93
N GLY A 40 -1.30 -0.62 12.65
CA GLY A 40 -2.67 -1.09 12.91
C GLY A 40 -3.69 -0.75 11.83
N ILE A 41 -3.31 -0.10 10.73
CA ILE A 41 -4.24 0.18 9.63
C ILE A 41 -4.68 -1.12 8.97
N ARG A 42 -5.99 -1.41 9.02
CA ARG A 42 -6.61 -2.59 8.39
C ARG A 42 -7.43 -2.27 7.15
N ALA A 43 -7.61 -0.99 6.81
CA ALA A 43 -8.28 -0.59 5.57
C ALA A 43 -7.62 -1.25 4.34
N SER A 44 -8.39 -1.44 3.26
CA SER A 44 -7.85 -1.92 1.99
C SER A 44 -6.79 -0.95 1.48
N MET A 45 -5.70 -1.48 0.90
CA MET A 45 -4.62 -0.65 0.39
C MET A 45 -4.23 -1.04 -1.03
N LEU A 46 -3.84 -0.04 -1.82
CA LEU A 46 -3.23 -0.19 -3.13
C LEU A 46 -1.80 0.36 -3.11
N VAL A 47 -0.85 -0.46 -3.52
CA VAL A 47 0.52 -0.03 -3.87
C VAL A 47 0.55 0.35 -5.34
N MET A 48 0.84 1.61 -5.62
CA MET A 48 0.78 2.17 -6.97
C MET A 48 2.09 2.00 -7.75
N GLY A 49 3.22 1.87 -7.05
CA GLY A 49 4.53 1.70 -7.68
C GLY A 49 4.75 0.28 -8.22
N PRO A 50 5.74 0.11 -9.11
CA PRO A 50 6.13 -1.19 -9.65
C PRO A 50 6.58 -2.14 -8.53
N LEU A 51 6.25 -3.42 -8.66
CA LEU A 51 6.79 -4.49 -7.82
C LEU A 51 7.67 -5.41 -8.66
N ASP A 52 8.79 -5.84 -8.09
CA ASP A 52 9.56 -6.98 -8.60
C ASP A 52 8.95 -8.30 -8.13
N GLU A 53 9.38 -9.42 -8.73
CA GLU A 53 8.84 -10.75 -8.43
C GLU A 53 8.93 -11.13 -6.93
N PRO A 54 10.04 -10.87 -6.20
CA PRO A 54 10.09 -11.13 -4.75
C PRO A 54 9.14 -10.24 -3.94
N SER A 55 8.80 -9.05 -4.45
CA SER A 55 7.84 -8.14 -3.82
C SER A 55 6.40 -8.57 -4.00
N ILE A 56 6.07 -9.30 -5.07
CA ILE A 56 4.71 -9.81 -5.32
C ILE A 56 4.25 -10.72 -4.16
N ARG A 57 5.10 -11.67 -3.74
CA ARG A 57 4.81 -12.53 -2.57
C ARG A 57 4.59 -11.71 -1.30
N ARG A 58 5.45 -10.73 -1.04
CA ARG A 58 5.33 -9.82 0.13
C ARG A 58 4.06 -8.97 0.09
N ALA A 59 3.57 -8.61 -1.10
CA ALA A 59 2.31 -7.89 -1.24
C ALA A 59 1.12 -8.74 -0.78
N SER A 60 1.15 -10.05 -1.07
CA SER A 60 0.16 -11.01 -0.55
C SER A 60 0.21 -11.11 0.98
N ASP A 61 1.41 -11.24 1.56
CA ASP A 61 1.58 -11.30 3.03
C ASP A 61 1.03 -10.05 3.74
N LEU A 62 1.19 -8.88 3.13
CA LEU A 62 0.67 -7.61 3.64
C LEU A 62 -0.82 -7.38 3.33
N GLN A 63 -1.45 -8.29 2.57
CA GLN A 63 -2.82 -8.20 2.09
C GLN A 63 -3.10 -6.85 1.43
N VAL A 64 -2.29 -6.50 0.42
CA VAL A 64 -2.46 -5.28 -0.37
C VAL A 64 -2.63 -5.60 -1.84
N SER A 65 -3.43 -4.79 -2.52
CA SER A 65 -3.49 -4.78 -3.97
C SER A 65 -2.28 -4.05 -4.53
N PHE A 66 -1.87 -4.39 -5.75
CA PHE A 66 -0.79 -3.72 -6.47
C PHE A 66 -1.15 -3.58 -7.96
N ALA A 67 -0.48 -2.65 -8.65
CA ALA A 67 -0.64 -2.48 -10.08
C ALA A 67 0.16 -3.53 -10.86
N VAL A 68 -0.44 -4.11 -11.90
CA VAL A 68 0.25 -4.96 -12.87
C VAL A 68 0.64 -4.08 -14.07
N LEU A 69 1.94 -3.95 -14.34
CA LEU A 69 2.48 -2.96 -15.30
C LEU A 69 2.82 -3.54 -16.68
N GLY A 70 2.53 -4.83 -16.92
CA GLY A 70 2.77 -5.50 -18.18
C GLY A 70 2.43 -6.98 -18.12
N THR A 71 2.47 -7.64 -19.27
CA THR A 71 2.23 -9.09 -19.40
C THR A 71 3.30 -9.91 -18.69
N ASP A 72 4.57 -9.50 -18.80
CA ASP A 72 5.69 -10.21 -18.17
C ASP A 72 5.52 -10.32 -16.65
N MET A 73 5.00 -9.26 -16.02
CA MET A 73 4.70 -9.28 -14.59
C MET A 73 3.48 -10.18 -14.29
N LEU A 74 2.45 -10.15 -15.14
CA LEU A 74 1.26 -10.97 -14.96
C LEU A 74 1.58 -12.47 -15.00
N GLU A 75 2.50 -12.87 -15.88
CA GLU A 75 2.96 -14.25 -16.03
C GLU A 75 3.77 -14.76 -14.82
N SER A 76 4.30 -13.85 -13.99
CA SER A 76 5.07 -14.17 -12.78
C SER A 76 4.24 -14.25 -11.48
N ILE A 77 2.91 -14.07 -11.56
CA ILE A 77 1.97 -14.13 -10.42
C ILE A 77 1.31 -15.51 -10.37
#